data_AF-B1ZU53-F1
#
_entry.id   AF-B1ZU53-F1
#
_cell.length_a   1.000
_cell.length_b   1.000
_cell.length_c   1.000
_cell.angle_alpha   90.00
_cell.angle_beta   90.00
_cell.angle_gamma   90.00
#
_symmetry.space_group_name_H-M   'P 1'
#
loop_
_entity.id
_entity.type
_entity.pdbx_description
1 polymer ?
#
loop_
_entity_poly.entity_id
_entity_poly.type
_entity_poly.pdbx_seq_one_letter_code
_entity_poly.pdbx_strand_id
1 'polypeptide(L)'
;MRESVLRDFLVGVAPAAALKKDLAGAVVQTSSDVFTQYVDPMKEELLITRDHVLRLCDAVLDGSLAAEDLEPIAFCIIASDHFRFEDEAPYNERLLDTLHDWDSPGINYVLTRATVEKFKSRLLTGESTFTRQDITPPERRTARRLVELKQEPNQPSQRNAGSRPPSDDSPASETPSSLGPRG
;
A
#
# COMPACT_ATOMS: atom_id res chain seq x y z
N MET A 1 4.38 2.20 -2.51
CA MET A 1 3.63 1.71 -1.35
C MET A 1 3.14 0.30 -1.66
N ARG A 2 3.25 -0.61 -0.72
CA ARG A 2 2.68 -1.95 -0.78
C ARG A 2 1.35 -1.97 -0.05
N GLU A 3 0.29 -2.41 -0.71
CA GLU A 3 -1.04 -2.51 -0.09
C GLU A 3 -1.03 -3.45 1.12
N SER A 4 -0.21 -4.50 1.08
CA SER A 4 -0.04 -5.43 2.21
C SER A 4 0.46 -4.73 3.48
N VAL A 5 1.38 -3.76 3.36
CA VAL A 5 1.89 -3.00 4.51
C VAL A 5 0.81 -2.06 5.05
N LEU A 6 0.05 -1.42 4.16
CA LEU A 6 -1.09 -0.59 4.56
C LEU A 6 -2.14 -1.42 5.28
N ARG A 7 -2.56 -2.55 4.70
CA ARG A 7 -3.47 -3.51 5.32
C ARG A 7 -2.97 -3.91 6.71
N ASP A 8 -1.72 -4.35 6.83
CA ASP A 8 -1.14 -4.81 8.09
C ASP A 8 -1.17 -3.69 9.15
N PHE A 9 -0.95 -2.44 8.76
CA PHE A 9 -1.13 -1.31 9.65
C PHE A 9 -2.60 -1.14 10.07
N LEU A 10 -3.54 -1.14 9.13
CA LEU A 10 -4.97 -0.94 9.39
C LEU A 10 -5.54 -1.99 10.34
N VAL A 11 -5.12 -3.26 10.21
CA VAL A 11 -5.53 -4.35 11.11
C VAL A 11 -4.68 -4.46 12.38
N GLY A 12 -3.66 -3.61 12.53
CA GLY A 12 -2.82 -3.52 13.73
C GLY A 12 -1.72 -4.58 13.87
N VAL A 13 -1.35 -5.25 12.78
CA VAL A 13 -0.21 -6.17 12.71
C VAL A 13 1.11 -5.40 12.57
N ALA A 14 1.13 -4.34 11.75
CA ALA A 14 2.32 -3.53 11.52
C ALA A 14 2.27 -2.18 12.26
N PRO A 15 3.40 -1.66 12.77
CA PRO A 15 3.47 -0.34 13.38
C PRO A 15 3.45 0.77 12.33
N ALA A 16 3.03 1.97 12.73
CA ALA A 16 3.03 3.17 11.87
C ALA A 16 4.40 3.46 11.22
N ALA A 17 5.50 3.17 11.92
CA ALA A 17 6.85 3.33 11.38
C ALA A 17 7.13 2.45 10.15
N ALA A 18 6.53 1.26 10.06
CA ALA A 18 6.64 0.39 8.89
C ALA A 18 5.91 0.99 7.69
N LEU A 19 4.69 1.50 7.91
CA LEU A 19 3.90 2.20 6.89
C LEU A 19 4.61 3.47 6.42
N LYS A 20 5.15 4.27 7.33
CA LYS A 20 5.91 5.50 7.01
C LYS A 20 7.14 5.21 6.16
N LYS A 21 7.87 4.14 6.47
CA LYS A 21 9.01 3.69 5.66
C LYS A 21 8.57 3.26 4.26
N ASP A 22 7.41 2.64 4.14
CA ASP A 22 6.86 2.16 2.87
C ASP A 22 6.28 3.28 1.98
N LEU A 23 5.81 4.35 2.62
CA LEU A 23 5.42 5.60 1.99
C LEU A 23 6.62 6.36 1.39
N ALA A 24 7.80 6.23 1.99
CA ALA A 24 8.99 6.93 1.52
C ALA A 24 9.35 6.51 0.08
N GLY A 25 9.24 7.46 -0.85
CA GLY A 25 9.48 7.21 -2.27
C GLY A 25 8.32 6.52 -3.01
N ALA A 26 7.18 6.26 -2.35
CA ALA A 26 6.00 5.73 -3.00
C ALA A 26 5.38 6.72 -4.00
N VAL A 27 5.53 8.02 -3.72
CA VAL A 27 5.11 9.11 -4.59
C VAL A 27 6.34 9.79 -5.16
N VAL A 28 6.42 9.86 -6.48
CA VAL A 28 7.51 10.50 -7.20
C VAL A 28 6.94 11.59 -8.08
N GLN A 29 7.49 12.80 -7.96
CA GLN A 29 7.19 13.88 -8.88
C GLN A 29 7.85 13.59 -10.24
N THR A 30 7.04 13.40 -11.28
CA THR A 30 7.52 13.07 -12.64
C THR A 30 7.48 14.27 -13.59
N SER A 31 6.71 15.31 -13.27
CA SER A 31 6.76 16.62 -13.94
C SER A 31 6.48 17.77 -12.97
N SER A 32 6.36 19.00 -13.46
CA SER A 32 5.99 20.18 -12.66
C SER A 32 4.71 20.00 -11.83
N ASP A 33 3.76 19.22 -12.31
CA ASP A 33 2.40 19.06 -11.78
C ASP A 33 1.92 17.61 -11.73
N VAL A 34 2.68 16.67 -12.30
CA VAL A 34 2.37 15.25 -12.31
C VAL A 34 3.16 14.50 -11.25
N PHE A 35 2.43 13.74 -10.45
CA PHE A 35 2.98 12.82 -9.47
C PHE A 35 2.55 11.41 -9.85
N THR A 36 3.49 10.46 -9.75
CA THR A 36 3.25 9.04 -9.98
C THR A 36 3.32 8.33 -8.63
N GLN A 37 2.30 7.52 -8.34
CA GLN A 37 2.28 6.68 -7.15
C GLN A 37 2.49 5.23 -7.56
N TYR A 38 3.54 4.62 -7.03
CA TYR A 38 3.81 3.20 -7.21
C TYR A 38 3.05 2.42 -6.15
N VAL A 39 2.17 1.51 -6.59
CA VAL A 39 1.40 0.64 -5.70
C VAL A 39 1.67 -0.81 -6.04
N ASP A 40 2.13 -1.58 -5.06
CA ASP A 40 2.28 -3.02 -5.16
C ASP A 40 1.04 -3.68 -4.56
N PRO A 41 0.18 -4.29 -5.40
CA PRO A 41 -1.12 -4.79 -4.97
C PRO A 41 -1.00 -5.99 -4.03
N MET A 42 -1.90 -6.08 -3.06
CA MET A 42 -2.00 -7.25 -2.19
C MET A 42 -2.82 -8.37 -2.86
N LYS A 43 -2.65 -9.61 -2.39
CA LYS A 43 -3.41 -10.75 -2.94
C LYS A 43 -4.80 -10.90 -2.33
N GLU A 44 -4.97 -10.39 -1.13
CA GLU A 44 -6.14 -10.59 -0.29
C GLU A 44 -6.99 -9.33 -0.29
N GLU A 45 -8.30 -9.46 -0.19
CA GLU A 45 -9.17 -8.30 -0.02
C GLU A 45 -9.27 -7.90 1.46
N LEU A 46 -9.41 -6.60 1.72
CA LEU A 46 -9.72 -6.07 3.05
C LEU A 46 -10.97 -5.20 2.98
N LEU A 47 -11.95 -5.49 3.83
CA LEU A 47 -13.07 -4.60 4.07
C LEU A 47 -12.59 -3.41 4.92
N ILE A 48 -12.64 -2.22 4.36
CA ILE A 48 -12.34 -0.97 5.06
C ILE A 48 -13.51 -0.61 5.95
N THR A 49 -13.20 -0.42 7.24
CA THR A 49 -14.16 -0.04 8.26
C THR A 49 -13.83 1.34 8.80
N ARG A 50 -14.78 1.95 9.52
CA ARG A 50 -14.55 3.22 10.22
C ARG A 50 -13.33 3.13 11.15
N ASP A 51 -13.16 2.01 11.84
CA ASP A 51 -12.08 1.84 12.82
C ASP A 51 -10.70 1.79 12.15
N HIS A 52 -10.61 1.28 10.91
CA HIS A 52 -9.39 1.36 10.10
C HIS A 52 -9.01 2.82 9.79
N VAL A 53 -9.98 3.65 9.40
CA VAL A 53 -9.73 5.07 9.10
C VAL A 53 -9.44 5.88 10.38
N LEU A 54 -10.11 5.56 11.49
CA LEU A 54 -9.81 6.17 12.79
C LEU A 54 -8.38 5.87 13.25
N ARG A 55 -7.86 4.67 12.98
CA ARG A 55 -6.47 4.32 13.28
C ARG A 55 -5.46 5.19 12.52
N LEU A 56 -5.76 5.57 11.28
CA LEU A 56 -4.94 6.53 10.53
C LEU A 56 -4.96 7.91 11.19
N CYS A 57 -6.13 8.39 11.61
CA CYS A 57 -6.23 9.63 12.38
C CYS A 57 -5.39 9.55 13.65
N ASP A 58 -5.52 8.48 14.43
CA ASP A 58 -4.78 8.28 15.68
C ASP A 58 -3.27 8.32 15.47
N ALA A 59 -2.76 7.67 14.42
CA ALA A 59 -1.34 7.69 14.09
C ALA A 59 -0.84 9.07 13.64
N VAL A 60 -1.69 9.95 13.12
CA VAL A 60 -1.31 11.35 12.86
C VAL A 60 -1.35 12.17 14.15
N LEU A 61 -2.36 11.94 15.00
CA LEU A 61 -2.54 12.65 16.26
C LEU A 61 -1.52 12.23 17.32
N ASP A 62 -0.95 11.03 17.24
CA ASP A 62 0.17 10.63 18.09
C ASP A 62 1.54 11.06 17.53
N GLY A 63 1.57 11.53 16.27
CA GLY A 63 2.78 12.00 15.57
C GLY A 63 3.59 10.91 14.88
N SER A 64 3.10 9.67 14.84
CA SER A 64 3.76 8.56 14.14
C SER A 64 3.69 8.68 12.62
N LEU A 65 2.63 9.30 12.11
CA LEU A 65 2.44 9.70 10.70
C LEU A 65 2.35 11.23 10.61
N ALA A 66 2.80 11.78 9.48
CA ALA A 66 2.53 13.19 9.15
C ALA A 66 1.09 13.33 8.63
N ALA A 67 0.50 14.52 8.70
CA ALA A 67 -0.86 14.71 8.16
C ALA A 67 -0.87 14.53 6.63
N GLU A 68 0.21 14.91 5.98
CA GLU A 68 0.43 14.80 4.54
C GLU A 68 0.58 13.35 4.07
N ASP A 69 0.93 12.42 4.98
CA ASP A 69 0.99 11.00 4.66
C ASP A 69 -0.41 10.43 4.34
N LEU A 70 -1.49 11.11 4.76
CA LEU A 70 -2.86 10.67 4.51
C LEU A 70 -3.28 10.77 3.04
N GLU A 71 -2.72 11.69 2.26
CA GLU A 71 -3.04 11.87 0.83
C GLU A 71 -2.73 10.61 0.00
N PRO A 72 -1.46 10.13 -0.06
CA PRO A 72 -1.15 8.92 -0.80
C PRO A 72 -1.78 7.66 -0.20
N ILE A 73 -2.06 7.63 1.11
CA ILE A 73 -2.80 6.52 1.73
C ILE A 73 -4.24 6.51 1.21
N ALA A 74 -4.93 7.64 1.25
CA ALA A 74 -6.32 7.75 0.79
C ALA A 74 -6.45 7.41 -0.69
N PHE A 75 -5.55 7.93 -1.53
CA PHE A 75 -5.48 7.55 -2.94
C PHE A 75 -5.35 6.04 -3.11
N CYS A 76 -4.40 5.42 -2.39
CA CYS A 76 -4.18 3.97 -2.47
C CYS A 76 -5.42 3.17 -2.06
N ILE A 77 -6.14 3.62 -1.03
CA ILE A 77 -7.36 2.94 -0.56
C ILE A 77 -8.48 3.05 -1.59
N ILE A 78 -8.72 4.25 -2.12
CA ILE A 78 -9.81 4.52 -3.07
C ILE A 78 -9.57 3.84 -4.41
N ALA A 79 -8.33 3.86 -4.88
CA ALA A 79 -7.98 3.42 -6.23
C ALA A 79 -7.64 1.92 -6.33
N SER A 80 -7.61 1.20 -5.20
CA SER A 80 -7.31 -0.23 -5.16
C SER A 80 -8.55 -1.09 -5.34
N ASP A 81 -8.44 -2.14 -6.15
CA ASP A 81 -9.45 -3.19 -6.23
C ASP A 81 -9.44 -4.14 -5.01
N HIS A 82 -8.45 -4.07 -4.14
CA HIS A 82 -8.33 -4.99 -2.99
C HIS A 82 -8.90 -4.40 -1.69
N PHE A 83 -9.16 -3.10 -1.65
CA PHE A 83 -9.87 -2.46 -0.55
C PHE A 83 -11.36 -2.35 -0.88
N ARG A 84 -12.19 -3.04 -0.10
CA ARG A 84 -13.65 -3.06 -0.27
C ARG A 84 -14.34 -2.20 0.78
N PHE A 85 -15.52 -1.73 0.47
CA PHE A 85 -16.36 -0.93 1.37
C PHE A 85 -17.71 -1.61 1.55
N GLU A 86 -18.36 -1.37 2.68
CA GLU A 86 -19.66 -1.98 2.99
C GLU A 86 -20.79 -1.16 2.36
N ASP A 87 -21.46 -1.71 1.34
CA ASP A 87 -22.43 -0.98 0.50
C ASP A 87 -23.61 -0.37 1.29
N GLU A 88 -24.07 -1.01 2.36
CA GLU A 88 -25.28 -0.63 3.10
C GLU A 88 -25.01 -0.04 4.50
N ALA A 89 -23.75 0.23 4.84
CA ALA A 89 -23.45 0.72 6.18
C ALA A 89 -23.73 2.22 6.34
N PRO A 90 -24.41 2.66 7.43
CA PRO A 90 -24.78 4.06 7.67
C PRO A 90 -23.59 5.00 7.95
N TYR A 91 -22.39 4.45 8.01
CA TYR A 91 -21.13 5.19 8.16
C TYR A 91 -20.27 5.16 6.89
N ASN A 92 -20.66 4.40 5.86
CA ASN A 92 -19.83 4.23 4.67
C ASN A 92 -19.70 5.53 3.86
N GLU A 93 -20.79 6.28 3.68
CA GLU A 93 -20.75 7.59 3.01
C GLU A 93 -19.75 8.53 3.70
N ARG A 94 -19.82 8.64 5.03
CA ARG A 94 -18.90 9.49 5.82
C ARG A 94 -17.45 9.03 5.72
N LEU A 95 -17.24 7.73 5.61
CA LEU A 95 -15.92 7.14 5.46
C LEU A 95 -15.33 7.51 4.09
N LEU A 96 -16.08 7.26 3.02
CA LEU A 96 -15.68 7.56 1.65
C LEU A 96 -15.47 9.07 1.44
N ASP A 97 -16.36 9.92 1.95
CA ASP A 97 -16.20 11.37 1.92
C ASP A 97 -14.89 11.80 2.60
N THR A 98 -14.53 11.14 3.71
CA THR A 98 -13.27 11.42 4.41
C THR A 98 -12.05 11.00 3.61
N LEU A 99 -12.08 9.85 2.96
CA LEU A 99 -10.99 9.43 2.09
C LEU A 99 -10.87 10.35 0.88
N HIS A 100 -11.97 10.76 0.25
CA HIS A 100 -11.95 11.70 -0.87
C HIS A 100 -11.46 13.09 -0.46
N ASP A 101 -11.80 13.55 0.74
CA ASP A 101 -11.27 14.79 1.30
C ASP A 101 -9.74 14.73 1.45
N TRP A 102 -9.19 13.58 1.85
CA TRP A 102 -7.76 13.36 2.03
C TRP A 102 -7.00 13.14 0.73
N ASP A 103 -7.61 12.47 -0.24
CA ASP A 103 -7.04 12.20 -1.57
C ASP A 103 -6.85 13.48 -2.39
N SER A 104 -7.64 14.51 -2.11
CA SER A 104 -7.58 15.80 -2.81
C SER A 104 -7.45 16.98 -1.83
N PRO A 105 -6.39 17.01 -0.99
CA PRO A 105 -6.26 18.01 0.05
C PRO A 105 -5.94 19.39 -0.53
N GLY A 106 -5.34 19.42 -1.73
CA GLY A 106 -5.15 20.64 -2.52
C GLY A 106 -6.47 21.31 -2.96
N ILE A 107 -7.61 20.62 -2.85
CA ILE A 107 -8.92 21.12 -3.30
C ILE A 107 -9.88 21.24 -2.11
N ASN A 108 -9.89 20.23 -1.24
CA ASN A 108 -10.88 20.06 -0.19
C ASN A 108 -10.45 20.76 1.11
N TYR A 109 -9.59 20.11 1.89
CA TYR A 109 -9.10 20.63 3.16
C TYR A 109 -7.59 20.48 3.27
N VAL A 110 -6.93 21.49 3.84
CA VAL A 110 -5.49 21.40 4.09
C VAL A 110 -5.27 20.31 5.13
N LEU A 111 -4.43 19.31 4.83
CA LEU A 111 -4.07 18.27 5.78
C LEU A 111 -3.12 18.86 6.82
N THR A 112 -3.62 18.97 8.04
CA THR A 112 -2.89 19.41 9.23
C THR A 112 -3.36 18.57 10.40
N ARG A 113 -2.59 18.57 11.49
CA ARG A 113 -3.03 17.92 12.72
C ARG A 113 -4.43 18.40 13.18
N ALA A 114 -4.68 19.71 13.11
CA ALA A 114 -5.96 20.29 13.54
C ALA A 114 -7.14 19.86 12.65
N THR A 115 -6.94 19.73 11.34
CA THR A 115 -7.99 19.24 10.44
C THR A 115 -8.21 17.73 10.60
N VAL A 116 -7.16 16.96 10.92
CA VAL A 116 -7.28 15.53 11.25
C VAL A 116 -8.09 15.28 12.53
N GLU A 117 -7.97 16.14 13.56
CA GLU A 117 -8.84 16.06 14.74
C GLU A 117 -10.33 16.25 14.36
N LYS A 118 -10.62 17.17 13.43
CA LYS A 118 -11.99 17.40 12.91
C LYS A 118 -12.49 16.21 12.08
N PHE A 119 -11.65 15.63 11.23
CA PHE A 119 -11.99 14.40 10.50
C PHE A 119 -12.31 13.24 11.45
N LYS A 120 -11.49 13.04 12.49
CA LYS A 120 -11.74 12.03 13.53
C LYS A 120 -13.09 12.27 14.23
N SER A 121 -13.37 13.52 14.60
CA SER A 121 -14.66 13.90 15.20
C SER A 121 -15.84 13.59 14.27
N ARG A 122 -15.74 13.93 12.98
CA ARG A 122 -16.75 13.65 11.96
C ARG A 122 -17.01 12.15 11.80
N LEU A 123 -15.96 11.33 11.78
CA LEU A 123 -16.09 9.87 11.70
C LEU A 123 -16.82 9.27 12.92
N LEU A 124 -16.59 9.83 14.11
CA LEU A 124 -17.21 9.36 15.36
C LEU A 124 -18.66 9.83 15.54
N THR A 125 -18.92 11.11 15.26
CA THR A 125 -20.18 11.78 15.61
C THR A 125 -21.11 11.96 14.41
N GLY A 126 -20.56 12.01 13.20
CA GLY A 126 -21.26 12.45 11.98
C GLY A 126 -21.34 13.97 11.82
N GLU A 127 -20.88 14.76 12.79
CA GLU A 127 -20.94 16.22 12.73
C GLU A 127 -19.70 16.81 12.04
N SER A 128 -19.91 17.82 11.21
CA SER A 128 -18.84 18.56 10.54
C SER A 128 -18.56 19.87 11.27
N THR A 129 -17.37 19.98 11.86
CA THR A 129 -16.90 21.19 12.56
C THR A 129 -15.89 21.99 11.75
N PHE A 130 -15.83 21.75 10.44
CA PHE A 130 -14.93 22.46 9.53
C PHE A 130 -15.38 23.90 9.33
N THR A 131 -14.40 24.78 9.20
CA THR A 131 -14.55 26.22 9.00
C THR A 131 -13.91 26.63 7.68
N ARG A 132 -14.18 27.85 7.24
CA ARG A 132 -13.58 28.39 6.01
C ARG A 132 -12.05 28.42 6.04
N GLN A 133 -11.43 28.48 7.23
CA GLN A 133 -9.97 28.49 7.38
C GLN A 133 -9.33 27.12 7.14
N ASP A 134 -10.13 26.04 7.27
CA ASP A 134 -9.67 24.67 7.04
C ASP A 134 -9.66 24.30 5.55
N ILE A 135 -10.45 25.03 4.75
CA ILE A 135 -10.58 24.81 3.31
C ILE A 135 -9.31 25.30 2.60
N THR A 136 -8.83 24.51 1.64
CA THR A 136 -7.66 24.89 0.86
C THR A 136 -7.94 26.17 0.06
N PRO A 137 -7.19 27.26 0.30
CA PRO A 137 -7.40 28.52 -0.38
C PRO A 137 -7.22 28.37 -1.90
N PRO A 138 -8.00 29.07 -2.74
CA PRO A 138 -7.89 29.00 -4.20
C PRO A 138 -6.46 29.17 -4.73
N GLU A 139 -5.69 30.06 -4.11
CA GLU A 139 -4.29 30.37 -4.47
C GLU A 139 -3.32 29.21 -4.20
N ARG A 140 -3.67 28.31 -3.26
CA ARG A 140 -2.90 27.12 -2.92
C ARG A 140 -3.44 25.85 -3.57
N ARG A 141 -4.53 25.96 -4.35
CA ARG A 141 -5.06 24.84 -5.10
C ARG A 141 -4.09 24.48 -6.21
N THR A 142 -3.16 23.60 -5.86
CA THR A 142 -2.40 22.88 -6.85
C THR A 142 -3.28 21.71 -7.27
N ALA A 143 -3.65 21.67 -8.54
CA ALA A 143 -4.11 20.44 -9.16
C ALA A 143 -2.87 19.53 -9.29
N ARG A 144 -2.33 19.08 -8.16
CA ARG A 144 -1.41 17.94 -8.16
C ARG A 144 -2.23 16.80 -8.72
N ARG A 145 -1.96 16.46 -9.97
CA ARG A 145 -2.63 15.34 -10.59
C ARG A 145 -1.77 14.14 -10.21
N LEU A 146 -2.27 13.35 -9.29
CA LEU A 146 -1.74 12.01 -9.08
C LEU A 146 -2.29 11.18 -10.25
N VAL A 147 -1.49 11.08 -11.33
CA VAL A 147 -2.00 10.69 -12.66
C VAL A 147 -2.03 9.18 -12.84
N GLU A 148 -1.16 8.44 -12.15
CA GLU A 148 -0.87 7.08 -12.59
C GLU A 148 -0.51 6.17 -11.41
N LEU A 149 -1.38 5.17 -11.20
CA LEU A 149 -1.04 3.94 -10.50
C LEU A 149 -0.18 3.10 -11.44
N LYS A 150 1.12 3.04 -11.16
CA LYS A 150 1.97 2.02 -11.77
C LYS A 150 2.07 0.86 -10.80
N GLN A 151 1.35 -0.21 -11.12
CA GLN A 151 1.61 -1.51 -10.54
C GLN A 151 2.94 -2.00 -11.10
N GLU A 152 3.90 -2.34 -10.24
CA GLU A 152 5.05 -3.09 -10.72
C GLU A 152 4.55 -4.43 -11.27
N PRO A 153 4.92 -4.81 -12.50
CA PRO A 153 4.51 -6.08 -13.04
C PRO A 153 5.11 -7.18 -12.16
N ASN A 154 4.21 -7.91 -11.49
CA ASN A 154 4.50 -9.10 -10.70
C ASN A 154 5.45 -9.99 -11.53
N GLN A 155 6.74 -10.02 -11.16
CA GLN A 155 7.71 -10.87 -11.84
C GLN A 155 7.19 -12.31 -11.74
N PRO A 156 6.92 -13.00 -12.87
CA PRO A 156 6.51 -14.38 -12.81
C PRO A 156 7.62 -15.15 -12.10
N SER A 157 7.27 -15.71 -10.94
CA SER A 157 8.14 -16.57 -10.15
C SER A 157 8.81 -17.54 -11.10
N GLN A 158 10.14 -17.51 -11.18
CA GLN A 158 10.89 -18.45 -11.98
C GLN A 158 10.43 -19.85 -11.58
N ARG A 159 9.67 -20.50 -12.49
CA ARG A 159 9.39 -21.92 -12.41
C ARG A 159 10.76 -22.58 -12.38
N ASN A 160 11.06 -23.17 -11.23
CA ASN A 160 12.22 -24.01 -11.02
C ASN A 160 12.04 -25.24 -11.92
N ALA A 161 12.46 -25.13 -13.17
CA ALA A 161 12.45 -26.20 -14.15
C ALA A 161 13.67 -27.09 -13.86
N GLY A 162 13.42 -28.16 -13.12
CA GLY A 162 14.11 -29.44 -13.23
C GLY A 162 15.62 -29.39 -13.35
N SER A 163 16.31 -29.31 -12.22
CA SER A 163 17.69 -29.81 -12.14
C SER A 163 17.64 -31.34 -12.28
N ARG A 164 17.89 -31.77 -13.52
CA ARG A 164 18.19 -33.14 -13.94
C ARG A 164 19.34 -33.69 -13.08
N PRO A 165 19.24 -34.89 -12.48
CA PRO A 165 20.41 -35.49 -11.85
C PRO A 165 21.40 -35.93 -12.94
N PRO A 166 22.72 -35.76 -12.73
CA PRO A 166 23.72 -36.44 -13.55
C PRO A 166 23.74 -37.90 -13.14
N SER A 167 23.39 -38.80 -14.07
CA SER A 167 23.70 -40.22 -13.91
C SER A 167 25.20 -40.37 -14.12
N ASP A 168 25.91 -40.66 -13.04
CA ASP A 168 27.28 -41.17 -13.04
C ASP A 168 27.32 -42.47 -13.86
N ASP A 169 28.11 -42.47 -14.92
CA ASP A 169 28.48 -43.65 -15.68
C ASP A 169 29.96 -43.92 -15.40
N SER A 170 30.25 -45.02 -14.70
CA SER A 170 31.59 -45.52 -14.39
C SER A 170 31.49 -46.96 -13.85
N PRO A 171 32.53 -47.79 -13.99
CA PRO A 171 33.05 -48.31 -15.24
C PRO A 171 33.06 -49.86 -15.25
N ALA A 172 33.15 -50.45 -16.44
CA ALA A 172 33.36 -51.87 -16.62
C ALA A 172 34.66 -52.34 -15.95
N SER A 173 34.52 -53.22 -14.97
CA SER A 173 35.59 -54.10 -14.51
C SER A 173 35.46 -55.40 -15.30
N GLU A 174 36.53 -55.86 -15.96
CA GLU A 174 37.01 -57.23 -15.82
C GLU A 174 38.30 -57.44 -16.64
N THR A 175 39.31 -57.94 -15.93
CA THR A 175 40.62 -58.38 -16.36
C THR A 175 40.53 -59.61 -17.29
N PRO A 176 41.60 -59.88 -18.04
CA PRO A 176 42.22 -61.18 -17.81
C PRO A 176 43.75 -61.10 -17.82
N SER A 177 44.36 -61.66 -16.77
CA SER A 177 45.79 -62.01 -16.76
C SER A 177 45.94 -63.51 -16.68
N SER A 178 46.76 -64.01 -17.61
CA SER A 178 47.80 -65.03 -17.40
C SER A 178 47.43 -66.53 -17.39
N LEU A 179 47.79 -67.17 -18.51
CA LEU A 179 48.72 -68.30 -18.64
C LEU A 179 48.66 -69.50 -17.65
N GLY A 180 48.35 -70.67 -18.24
CA GLY A 180 49.09 -71.94 -18.08
C GLY A 180 48.61 -72.93 -17.01
N PRO A 181 48.98 -74.23 -17.08
CA PRO A 181 50.07 -74.81 -17.88
C PRO A 181 49.72 -76.05 -18.72
N ARG A 182 50.69 -76.44 -19.57
CA ARG A 182 50.85 -77.75 -20.21
C ARG A 182 51.26 -78.81 -19.18
N GLY A 183 50.72 -80.02 -19.35
CA GLY A 183 51.17 -81.28 -18.75
C GLY A 183 50.41 -82.42 -19.42
#